data_AF-D2A3G4-F1
#
_entry.id   AF-D2A3G4-F1
#
_cell.length_a   1.000
_cell.length_b   1.000
_cell.length_c   1.000
_cell.angle_alpha   90.00
_cell.angle_beta   90.00
_cell.angle_gamma   90.00
#
_symmetry.space_group_name_H-M   'P 1'
#
loop_
_entity.id
_entity.type
_entity.pdbx_description
1 polymer ?
#
loop_
_entity_poly.entity_id
_entity_poly.type
_entity_poly.pdbx_seq_one_letter_code
_entity_poly.pdbx_strand_id
1 'polypeptide(L)'
;MEEEEENANPVEEDNPPDEPPPPEPEPEPEPVIEETPKEVTINEPDAPKPPVDAPTTNQDALSMEFLYYGSVLKVIAPTLSSDRDKEMALPWIRKLFRPEYQTSKLREKRNRYLISLTINLLNDEISGVFEKSPPDDALADLRSILPDPSTAAEWEADRMWQETLLSLSDDFEMMGCCVHGSKEECQQDHNLDKVLDQEFQYLLYLTRPYAALLPAEDKTRTAAWLQTLCTIHGEACSAMKAIRNDYIMALVGYLHDLRIVGPFTDYPPDFLEPLNKAAKKSARINPVIDPTGPEANQFLLDQPVPDDGAFCYVALTGDLVASNL
;
A
#
# COMPACT_ATOMS: atom_id res chain seq x y z
N MET A 1 -13.87 71.49 33.20
CA MET A 1 -13.16 71.77 34.46
C MET A 1 -13.23 70.49 35.26
N GLU A 2 -12.26 69.60 35.27
CA GLU A 2 -10.85 69.53 34.81
C GLU A 2 -10.65 68.01 34.54
N GLU A 3 -10.48 67.56 33.30
CA GLU A 3 -9.19 67.23 32.65
C GLU A 3 -8.10 66.74 33.62
N GLU A 4 -8.00 65.42 33.80
CA GLU A 4 -6.77 64.73 34.21
C GLU A 4 -6.27 63.88 33.04
N GLU A 5 -5.21 64.38 32.39
CA GLU A 5 -4.41 63.69 31.38
C GLU A 5 -3.41 62.76 32.08
N GLU A 6 -3.57 61.45 31.92
CA GLU A 6 -2.51 60.49 32.24
C GLU A 6 -1.49 60.42 31.10
N ASN A 7 -0.33 61.00 31.38
CA ASN A 7 0.81 61.14 30.50
C ASN A 7 1.66 59.85 30.53
N ALA A 8 1.49 58.99 29.53
CA ALA A 8 2.33 57.81 29.35
C ALA A 8 3.61 58.19 28.56
N ASN A 9 4.75 58.13 29.25
CA ASN A 9 6.08 58.24 28.63
C ASN A 9 6.31 57.11 27.60
N PRO A 10 6.99 57.39 26.47
CA PRO A 10 7.37 56.36 25.53
C PRO A 10 8.50 55.51 26.11
N VAL A 11 8.31 54.19 26.10
CA VAL A 11 9.37 53.20 26.34
C VAL A 11 10.23 53.15 25.08
N GLU A 12 11.53 53.37 25.25
CA GLU A 12 12.54 53.21 24.19
C GLU A 12 12.52 51.77 23.67
N GLU A 13 12.33 51.62 22.35
CA GLU A 13 12.53 50.36 21.63
C GLU A 13 14.03 50.05 21.55
N ASP A 14 14.46 49.02 22.27
CA ASP A 14 15.75 48.37 22.06
C ASP A 14 15.73 47.66 20.70
N ASN A 15 16.36 48.27 19.69
CA ASN A 15 16.63 47.61 18.42
C ASN A 15 17.66 46.49 18.62
N PRO A 16 17.41 45.25 18.13
CA PRO A 16 18.44 44.23 18.08
C PRO A 16 19.57 44.63 17.10
N PRO A 17 20.82 44.20 17.34
CA PRO A 17 21.94 44.54 16.48
C PRO A 17 21.80 43.94 15.08
N ASP A 18 22.13 44.74 14.06
CA ASP A 18 22.19 44.35 12.65
C ASP A 18 22.95 43.04 12.45
N GLU A 19 22.29 42.05 11.83
CA GLU A 19 22.96 40.87 11.28
C GLU A 19 23.90 41.29 10.13
N PRO A 20 25.14 40.76 10.09
CA PRO A 20 26.02 41.01 8.96
C PRO A 20 25.48 40.34 7.69
N PRO A 21 25.64 40.96 6.51
CA PRO A 21 25.14 40.41 5.25
C PRO A 21 25.83 39.07 4.92
N PRO A 22 25.15 38.17 4.20
CA PRO A 22 25.72 36.91 3.76
C PRO A 22 26.90 37.13 2.80
N PRO A 23 27.92 36.25 2.82
CA PRO A 23 29.06 36.35 1.91
C PRO A 23 28.62 36.16 0.45
N GLU A 24 29.22 36.94 -0.44
CA GLU A 24 29.04 36.84 -1.90
C GLU A 24 29.44 35.43 -2.40
N PRO A 25 28.71 34.86 -3.39
CA PRO A 25 29.06 33.59 -3.99
C PRO A 25 30.37 33.69 -4.78
N GLU A 26 31.29 32.76 -4.51
CA GLU A 26 32.53 32.62 -5.29
C GLU A 26 32.23 32.31 -6.77
N PRO A 27 32.99 32.88 -7.72
CA PRO A 27 32.79 32.61 -9.14
C PRO A 27 33.20 31.18 -9.52
N GLU A 28 32.31 30.50 -10.25
CA GLU A 28 32.57 29.18 -10.83
C GLU A 28 33.80 29.22 -11.78
N PRO A 29 34.74 28.25 -11.68
CA PRO A 29 35.83 28.16 -12.63
C PRO A 29 35.35 27.62 -13.98
N GLU A 30 35.68 28.36 -15.05
CA GLU A 30 35.46 28.01 -16.45
C GLU A 30 36.17 26.71 -16.87
N PRO A 31 35.64 25.98 -17.88
CA PRO A 31 36.16 24.69 -18.31
C PRO A 31 37.50 24.83 -19.04
N VAL A 32 38.54 24.21 -18.49
CA VAL A 32 39.83 24.04 -19.16
C VAL A 32 39.69 22.98 -20.27
N ILE A 33 39.71 23.46 -21.50
CA ILE A 33 40.03 22.65 -22.69
C ILE A 33 41.54 22.43 -22.66
N GLU A 34 41.98 21.18 -22.56
CA GLU A 34 43.40 20.83 -22.75
C GLU A 34 43.56 19.70 -23.76
N GLU A 35 44.56 19.91 -24.61
CA GLU A 35 44.77 19.33 -25.91
C GLU A 35 45.33 17.91 -25.86
N THR A 36 44.97 17.09 -26.84
CA THR A 36 45.66 15.83 -27.16
C THR A 36 47.12 16.05 -27.55
N PRO A 37 48.05 15.17 -27.11
CA PRO A 37 49.15 14.79 -27.98
C PRO A 37 49.45 13.27 -28.02
N LYS A 38 49.44 12.77 -29.26
CA LYS A 38 50.38 11.83 -29.91
C LYS A 38 50.66 10.45 -29.29
N GLU A 39 50.09 9.46 -29.98
CA GLU A 39 50.66 8.18 -30.43
C GLU A 39 52.10 7.84 -29.98
N VAL A 40 52.22 6.81 -29.16
CA VAL A 40 53.43 5.98 -29.04
C VAL A 40 53.01 4.53 -29.24
N THR A 41 53.42 3.97 -30.36
CA THR A 41 53.26 2.56 -30.75
C THR A 41 54.22 1.71 -29.94
N ILE A 42 53.71 0.75 -29.16
CA ILE A 42 54.49 -0.35 -28.59
C ILE A 42 53.82 -1.65 -29.05
N ASN A 43 54.55 -2.41 -29.87
CA ASN A 43 54.20 -3.76 -30.30
C ASN A 43 54.61 -4.77 -29.23
N GLU A 44 53.70 -5.66 -28.82
CA GLU A 44 53.89 -7.08 -28.45
C GLU A 44 52.63 -7.65 -27.75
N PRO A 45 52.43 -8.97 -27.65
CA PRO A 45 52.31 -10.01 -28.68
C PRO A 45 50.90 -10.67 -28.61
N ASP A 46 50.61 -11.59 -29.54
CA ASP A 46 49.33 -12.32 -29.69
C ASP A 46 48.67 -12.76 -28.36
N ALA A 47 47.62 -12.04 -27.96
CA ALA A 47 46.67 -12.48 -26.95
C ALA A 47 45.59 -13.36 -27.63
N PRO A 48 45.18 -14.49 -27.01
CA PRO A 48 44.23 -15.41 -27.61
C PRO A 48 42.90 -14.69 -27.84
N LYS A 49 42.39 -14.76 -29.08
CA LYS A 49 41.05 -14.26 -29.42
C LYS A 49 40.05 -14.78 -28.38
N PRO A 50 39.29 -13.90 -27.70
CA PRO A 50 38.20 -14.35 -26.85
C PRO A 50 37.21 -15.14 -27.72
N PRO A 51 36.58 -16.19 -27.17
CA PRO A 51 35.65 -17.00 -27.93
C PRO A 51 34.53 -16.11 -28.45
N VAL A 52 34.29 -16.26 -29.75
CA VAL A 52 33.12 -15.78 -30.45
C VAL A 52 31.87 -16.39 -29.79
N ASP A 53 30.81 -15.60 -29.74
CA ASP A 53 29.45 -15.84 -29.23
C ASP A 53 29.20 -15.57 -27.74
N ALA A 54 28.98 -14.29 -27.41
CA ALA A 54 28.11 -13.94 -26.29
C ALA A 54 26.63 -14.14 -26.73
N PRO A 55 25.85 -15.05 -26.13
CA PRO A 55 24.41 -15.04 -26.34
C PRO A 55 23.80 -13.91 -25.50
N THR A 56 23.37 -12.86 -26.19
CA THR A 56 22.06 -12.21 -26.03
C THR A 56 21.40 -12.23 -24.64
N THR A 57 21.53 -11.15 -23.87
CA THR A 57 20.81 -10.81 -22.62
C THR A 57 19.31 -11.11 -22.64
N ASN A 58 18.68 -11.04 -23.82
CA ASN A 58 17.25 -11.27 -24.00
C ASN A 58 16.85 -12.77 -23.94
N GLN A 59 17.76 -13.70 -24.27
CA GLN A 59 17.49 -15.14 -24.17
C GLN A 59 17.45 -15.63 -22.71
N ASP A 60 18.26 -15.02 -21.85
CA ASP A 60 18.27 -15.31 -20.42
C ASP A 60 17.01 -14.78 -19.74
N ALA A 61 16.55 -13.58 -20.12
CA ALA A 61 15.30 -13.00 -19.64
C ALA A 61 14.07 -13.91 -19.90
N LEU A 62 13.88 -14.37 -21.14
CA LEU A 62 12.77 -15.27 -21.50
C LEU A 62 12.83 -16.62 -20.78
N SER A 63 14.03 -17.07 -20.42
CA SER A 63 14.23 -18.31 -19.66
C SER A 63 13.87 -18.11 -18.19
N MET A 64 14.26 -16.98 -17.60
CA MET A 64 13.86 -16.60 -16.24
C MET A 64 12.35 -16.43 -16.11
N GLU A 65 11.71 -15.72 -17.04
CA GLU A 65 10.25 -15.58 -17.09
C GLU A 65 9.54 -16.94 -17.10
N PHE A 66 10.01 -17.87 -17.93
CA PHE A 66 9.43 -19.21 -18.01
C PHE A 66 9.51 -19.96 -16.67
N LEU A 67 10.67 -19.89 -16.01
CA LEU A 67 10.86 -20.51 -14.69
C LEU A 67 10.00 -19.83 -13.63
N TYR A 68 9.88 -18.51 -13.67
CA TYR A 68 9.03 -17.73 -12.78
C TYR A 68 7.56 -18.14 -12.93
N TYR A 69 6.98 -18.02 -14.14
CA TYR A 69 5.59 -18.39 -14.37
C TYR A 69 5.33 -19.87 -14.08
N GLY A 70 6.27 -20.76 -14.42
CA GLY A 70 6.14 -22.17 -14.08
C GLY A 70 6.10 -22.44 -12.59
N SER A 71 6.89 -21.73 -11.80
CA SER A 71 6.89 -21.83 -10.34
C SER A 71 5.59 -21.30 -9.75
N VAL A 72 5.11 -20.15 -10.25
CA VAL A 72 3.84 -19.54 -9.82
C VAL A 72 2.65 -20.46 -10.15
N LEU A 73 2.55 -20.96 -11.39
CA LEU A 73 1.46 -21.84 -11.82
C LEU A 73 1.41 -23.14 -10.99
N LYS A 74 2.56 -23.68 -10.59
CA LYS A 74 2.64 -24.88 -9.74
C LYS A 74 2.03 -24.64 -8.35
N VAL A 75 2.12 -23.43 -7.83
CA VAL A 75 1.58 -23.04 -6.53
C VAL A 75 0.10 -22.67 -6.64
N ILE A 76 -0.29 -21.89 -7.66
CA ILE A 76 -1.63 -21.31 -7.76
C ILE A 76 -2.65 -22.23 -8.42
N ALA A 77 -2.27 -23.00 -9.45
CA ALA A 77 -3.25 -23.85 -10.14
C ALA A 77 -4.00 -24.84 -9.21
N PRO A 78 -3.35 -25.47 -8.19
CA PRO A 78 -4.05 -26.31 -7.23
C PRO A 78 -4.97 -25.55 -6.25
N THR A 79 -4.75 -24.25 -6.07
CA THR A 79 -5.48 -23.43 -5.08
C THR A 79 -6.72 -22.74 -5.66
N LEU A 80 -7.02 -22.94 -6.95
CA LEU A 80 -8.23 -22.40 -7.55
C LEU A 80 -9.49 -22.85 -6.76
N SER A 81 -10.48 -21.98 -6.63
CA SER A 81 -11.72 -22.32 -5.92
C SER A 81 -12.61 -23.26 -6.75
N SER A 82 -12.57 -23.13 -8.08
CA SER A 82 -13.40 -23.88 -9.02
C SER A 82 -12.69 -25.13 -9.55
N ASP A 83 -13.25 -26.32 -9.29
CA ASP A 83 -12.70 -27.58 -9.82
C ASP A 83 -12.73 -27.64 -11.35
N ARG A 84 -13.74 -27.02 -11.98
CA ARG A 84 -13.79 -26.85 -13.42
C ARG A 84 -12.57 -26.08 -13.93
N ASP A 85 -12.20 -24.99 -13.25
CA ASP A 85 -11.09 -24.15 -13.71
C ASP A 85 -9.73 -24.82 -13.48
N LYS A 86 -9.59 -25.62 -12.41
CA LYS A 86 -8.45 -26.53 -12.24
C LYS A 86 -8.32 -27.50 -13.41
N GLU A 87 -9.42 -28.14 -13.80
CA GLU A 87 -9.45 -29.09 -14.91
C GLU A 87 -9.12 -28.41 -16.24
N MET A 88 -9.54 -27.16 -16.45
CA MET A 88 -9.26 -26.39 -17.67
C MET A 88 -7.83 -25.86 -17.75
N ALA A 89 -7.24 -25.45 -16.62
CA ALA A 89 -5.86 -24.94 -16.56
C ALA A 89 -4.83 -26.02 -16.91
N LEU A 90 -5.04 -27.26 -16.46
CA LEU A 90 -4.08 -28.36 -16.59
C LEU A 90 -3.68 -28.68 -18.06
N PRO A 91 -4.61 -28.84 -19.02
CA PRO A 91 -4.28 -29.01 -20.44
C PRO A 91 -3.43 -27.88 -21.00
N TRP A 92 -3.71 -26.63 -20.64
CA TRP A 92 -2.96 -25.46 -21.09
C TRP A 92 -1.54 -25.44 -20.54
N ILE A 93 -1.37 -25.70 -19.24
CA ILE A 93 -0.04 -25.86 -18.63
C ILE A 93 0.73 -26.95 -19.37
N ARG A 94 0.12 -28.13 -19.60
CA ARG A 94 0.78 -29.22 -20.35
C ARG A 94 1.17 -28.80 -21.77
N LYS A 95 0.31 -28.07 -22.50
CA LYS A 95 0.60 -27.58 -23.86
C LYS A 95 1.79 -26.61 -23.87
N LEU A 96 1.80 -25.64 -22.96
CA LEU A 96 2.82 -24.58 -22.90
C LEU A 96 4.20 -25.10 -22.45
N PHE A 97 4.22 -26.22 -21.72
CA PHE A 97 5.46 -26.88 -21.28
C PHE A 97 6.01 -27.90 -22.28
N ARG A 98 5.32 -28.17 -23.39
CA ARG A 98 5.81 -29.14 -24.38
C ARG A 98 7.13 -28.67 -25.01
N PRO A 99 8.02 -29.61 -25.41
CA PRO A 99 9.33 -29.27 -25.94
C PRO A 99 9.31 -28.34 -27.17
N GLU A 100 8.26 -28.40 -27.99
CA GLU A 100 8.15 -27.58 -29.20
C GLU A 100 8.14 -26.08 -28.88
N TYR A 101 7.58 -25.70 -27.73
CA TYR A 101 7.51 -24.31 -27.25
C TYR A 101 8.79 -23.84 -26.53
N GLN A 102 9.80 -24.70 -26.40
CA GLN A 102 11.11 -24.33 -25.86
C GLN A 102 12.07 -23.80 -26.94
N THR A 103 11.66 -23.84 -28.21
CA THR A 103 12.44 -23.32 -29.34
C THR A 103 12.53 -21.79 -29.30
N SER A 104 13.66 -21.23 -29.75
CA SER A 104 13.91 -19.78 -29.73
C SER A 104 12.81 -18.95 -30.39
N LYS A 105 12.16 -19.48 -31.44
CA LYS A 105 11.06 -18.83 -32.17
C LYS A 105 9.73 -18.79 -31.41
N LEU A 106 9.53 -19.69 -30.44
CA LEU A 106 8.24 -19.85 -29.74
C LEU A 106 8.28 -19.46 -28.27
N ARG A 107 9.47 -19.24 -27.68
CA ARG A 107 9.62 -18.85 -26.26
C ARG A 107 8.84 -17.60 -25.90
N GLU A 108 8.94 -16.53 -26.68
CA GLU A 108 8.21 -15.28 -26.41
C GLU A 108 6.70 -15.51 -26.43
N LYS A 109 6.21 -16.20 -27.46
CA LYS A 109 4.78 -16.53 -27.59
C LYS A 109 4.29 -17.37 -26.42
N ARG A 110 5.04 -18.42 -26.05
CA ARG A 110 4.76 -19.24 -24.88
C ARG A 110 4.71 -18.39 -23.60
N ASN A 111 5.69 -17.52 -23.38
CA ASN A 111 5.72 -16.67 -22.18
C ASN A 111 4.52 -15.72 -22.13
N ARG A 112 4.07 -15.18 -23.27
CA ARG A 112 2.83 -14.39 -23.34
C ARG A 112 1.59 -15.19 -22.90
N TYR A 113 1.49 -16.47 -23.28
CA TYR A 113 0.41 -17.35 -22.78
C TYR A 113 0.58 -17.68 -21.30
N LEU A 114 1.82 -17.90 -20.84
CA LEU A 114 2.09 -18.21 -19.44
C LEU A 114 1.74 -17.03 -18.52
N ILE A 115 2.12 -15.80 -18.86
CA ILE A 115 1.73 -14.62 -18.07
C ILE A 115 0.21 -14.44 -18.08
N SER A 116 -0.44 -14.58 -19.24
CA SER A 116 -1.90 -14.43 -19.35
C SER A 116 -2.65 -15.48 -18.52
N LEU A 117 -2.21 -16.74 -18.57
CA LEU A 117 -2.76 -17.80 -17.72
C LEU A 117 -2.45 -17.56 -16.24
N THR A 118 -1.27 -17.04 -15.91
CA THR A 118 -0.89 -16.73 -14.53
C THR A 118 -1.79 -15.64 -13.95
N ILE A 119 -2.11 -14.59 -14.72
CA ILE A 119 -3.03 -13.51 -14.31
C ILE A 119 -4.44 -14.07 -14.07
N ASN A 120 -4.94 -14.92 -14.97
CA ASN A 120 -6.22 -15.61 -14.79
C ASN A 120 -6.27 -16.37 -13.46
N LEU A 121 -5.26 -17.21 -13.23
CA LEU A 121 -5.16 -18.02 -12.01
C LEU A 121 -5.01 -17.19 -10.74
N LEU A 122 -4.31 -16.05 -10.79
CA LEU A 122 -4.20 -15.10 -9.68
C LEU A 122 -5.54 -14.44 -9.33
N ASN A 123 -6.41 -14.27 -10.33
CA ASN A 123 -7.77 -13.77 -10.15
C ASN A 123 -8.77 -14.88 -9.77
N ASP A 124 -8.29 -16.11 -9.54
CA ASP A 124 -9.12 -17.28 -9.22
C ASP A 124 -10.19 -17.61 -10.30
N GLU A 125 -9.90 -17.29 -11.56
CA GLU A 125 -10.81 -17.53 -12.69
C GLU A 125 -10.07 -18.02 -13.95
N ILE A 126 -10.81 -18.63 -14.87
CA ILE A 126 -10.35 -18.96 -16.22
C ILE A 126 -11.25 -18.26 -17.23
N SER A 127 -10.68 -17.34 -18.01
CA SER A 127 -11.41 -16.53 -18.99
C SER A 127 -10.72 -16.49 -20.36
N GLY A 128 -11.45 -16.01 -21.36
CA GLY A 128 -10.98 -15.86 -22.74
C GLY A 128 -10.59 -17.18 -23.41
N VAL A 129 -9.37 -17.26 -23.95
CA VAL A 129 -8.91 -18.47 -24.68
C VAL A 129 -8.76 -19.70 -23.81
N PHE A 130 -8.64 -19.52 -22.49
CA PHE A 130 -8.41 -20.61 -21.55
C PHE A 130 -9.70 -21.35 -21.18
N GLU A 131 -10.87 -20.78 -21.50
CA GLU A 131 -12.19 -21.42 -21.29
C GLU A 131 -12.40 -22.68 -22.13
N LYS A 132 -11.54 -22.91 -23.12
CA LYS A 132 -11.57 -24.08 -24.01
C LYS A 132 -10.25 -24.83 -23.89
N SER A 133 -10.28 -26.13 -24.18
CA SER A 133 -9.04 -26.91 -24.25
C SER A 133 -8.08 -26.30 -25.28
N PRO A 134 -6.76 -26.33 -25.04
CA PRO A 134 -5.79 -25.82 -25.98
C PRO A 134 -5.92 -26.56 -27.32
N PRO A 135 -5.79 -25.85 -28.45
CA PRO A 135 -5.93 -26.49 -29.74
C PRO A 135 -4.73 -27.41 -29.99
N ASP A 136 -4.93 -28.47 -30.79
CA ASP A 136 -3.88 -29.45 -31.07
C ASP A 136 -2.78 -28.88 -31.97
N ASP A 137 -3.13 -27.91 -32.82
CA ASP A 137 -2.24 -27.23 -33.76
C ASP A 137 -1.43 -26.10 -33.08
N ALA A 138 -0.85 -25.23 -33.91
CA ALA A 138 -0.04 -24.11 -33.44
C ALA A 138 -0.93 -23.04 -32.80
N LEU A 139 -0.55 -22.60 -31.59
CA LEU A 139 -1.25 -21.52 -30.89
C LEU A 139 -1.36 -20.27 -31.78
N ALA A 140 -2.46 -19.52 -31.70
CA ALA A 140 -2.59 -18.21 -32.34
C ALA A 140 -1.72 -17.15 -31.62
N ASP A 141 -1.43 -16.02 -32.28
CA ASP A 141 -0.83 -14.87 -31.56
C ASP A 141 -1.86 -14.32 -30.56
N LEU A 142 -1.49 -14.17 -29.29
CA LEU A 142 -2.39 -13.59 -28.28
C LEU A 142 -2.87 -12.19 -28.66
N ARG A 143 -2.07 -11.42 -29.40
CA ARG A 143 -2.49 -10.09 -29.88
C ARG A 143 -3.60 -10.16 -30.93
N SER A 144 -3.76 -11.31 -31.58
CA SER A 144 -4.85 -11.54 -32.55
C SER A 144 -6.14 -12.03 -31.90
N ILE A 145 -6.09 -12.38 -30.61
CA ILE A 145 -7.25 -12.75 -29.82
C ILE A 145 -7.70 -11.46 -29.14
N LEU A 146 -8.90 -10.99 -29.49
CA LEU A 146 -9.51 -9.86 -28.82
C LEU A 146 -9.75 -10.26 -27.35
N PRO A 147 -9.22 -9.51 -26.36
CA PRO A 147 -9.60 -9.73 -24.99
C PRO A 147 -11.09 -9.44 -24.88
N ASP A 148 -11.84 -10.38 -24.31
CA ASP A 148 -13.17 -10.05 -23.82
C ASP A 148 -13.01 -8.93 -22.78
N PRO A 149 -13.93 -7.95 -22.73
CA PRO A 149 -13.88 -6.92 -21.70
C PRO A 149 -13.91 -7.62 -20.35
N SER A 150 -12.84 -7.44 -19.56
CA SER A 150 -12.77 -7.95 -18.20
C SER A 150 -14.03 -7.50 -17.47
N THR A 151 -14.72 -8.44 -16.82
CA THR A 151 -15.77 -8.09 -15.89
C THR A 151 -15.18 -7.25 -14.77
N ALA A 152 -15.95 -6.27 -14.29
CA ALA A 152 -15.57 -5.49 -13.12
C ALA A 152 -15.36 -6.45 -11.94
N ALA A 153 -14.34 -6.20 -11.13
CA ALA A 153 -14.13 -6.98 -9.91
C ALA A 153 -15.30 -6.76 -8.94
N GLU A 154 -15.57 -7.71 -8.05
CA GLU A 154 -16.72 -7.59 -7.13
C GLU A 154 -16.69 -6.31 -6.29
N TRP A 155 -15.50 -5.91 -5.84
CA TRP A 155 -15.31 -4.68 -5.06
C TRP A 155 -15.60 -3.41 -5.87
N GLU A 156 -15.41 -3.43 -7.19
CA GLU A 156 -15.73 -2.30 -8.08
C GLU A 156 -17.25 -2.13 -8.23
N ALA A 157 -18.00 -3.22 -8.10
CA ALA A 157 -19.46 -3.23 -8.12
C ALA A 157 -20.09 -2.96 -6.74
N ASP A 158 -19.29 -3.02 -5.67
CA ASP A 158 -19.75 -2.78 -4.29
C ASP A 158 -20.24 -1.33 -4.12
N ARG A 159 -21.36 -1.18 -3.40
CA ARG A 159 -22.02 0.11 -3.16
C ARG A 159 -22.03 0.51 -1.69
N MET A 160 -21.32 -0.21 -0.82
CA MET A 160 -21.37 -0.01 0.63
C MET A 160 -21.00 1.42 1.01
N TRP A 161 -20.01 2.01 0.35
CA TRP A 161 -19.60 3.38 0.65
C TRP A 161 -20.74 4.36 0.35
N GLN A 162 -21.33 4.26 -0.84
CA GLN A 162 -22.44 5.12 -1.26
C GLN A 162 -23.67 4.91 -0.38
N GLU A 163 -23.99 3.66 -0.02
CA GLU A 163 -25.08 3.32 0.90
C GLU A 163 -24.85 3.88 2.30
N THR A 164 -23.60 3.86 2.79
CA THR A 164 -23.23 4.44 4.08
C THR A 164 -23.46 5.94 4.07
N LEU A 165 -23.02 6.64 3.02
CA LEU A 165 -23.22 8.08 2.87
C LEU A 165 -24.70 8.45 2.79
N LEU A 166 -25.50 7.69 2.05
CA LEU A 166 -26.95 7.89 1.95
C LEU A 166 -27.69 7.64 3.28
N SER A 167 -27.07 6.91 4.20
CA SER A 167 -27.64 6.58 5.52
C SER A 167 -27.22 7.58 6.60
N LEU A 168 -26.33 8.53 6.30
CA LEU A 168 -25.97 9.59 7.24
C LEU A 168 -27.15 10.57 7.41
N SER A 169 -27.20 11.23 8.56
CA SER A 169 -28.22 12.27 8.84
C SER A 169 -27.99 13.50 7.97
N ASP A 170 -29.06 14.22 7.62
CA ASP A 170 -28.98 15.51 6.91
C ASP A 170 -28.19 16.57 7.69
N ASP A 171 -28.12 16.46 9.01
CA ASP A 171 -27.35 17.34 9.89
C ASP A 171 -25.87 16.95 9.99
N PHE A 172 -25.46 15.88 9.31
CA PHE A 172 -24.10 15.36 9.40
C PHE A 172 -23.13 16.22 8.59
N GLU A 173 -22.17 16.85 9.27
CA GLU A 173 -21.16 17.69 8.63
C GLU A 173 -19.98 16.88 8.08
N MET A 174 -19.57 17.21 6.87
CA MET A 174 -18.37 16.66 6.25
C MET A 174 -17.13 17.07 7.04
N MET A 175 -16.19 16.14 7.23
CA MET A 175 -14.96 16.44 7.96
C MET A 175 -14.14 17.51 7.23
N GLY A 176 -13.85 18.60 7.94
CA GLY A 176 -13.04 19.70 7.42
C GLY A 176 -11.58 19.29 7.22
N CYS A 177 -10.91 19.99 6.30
CA CYS A 177 -9.47 19.83 6.09
C CYS A 177 -8.70 20.29 7.34
N CYS A 178 -7.85 19.42 7.89
CA CYS A 178 -6.94 19.73 8.99
C CYS A 178 -5.46 19.76 8.57
N VAL A 179 -5.18 19.69 7.26
CA VAL A 179 -3.82 19.63 6.71
C VAL A 179 -3.36 21.00 6.20
N HIS A 180 -4.21 21.68 5.44
CA HIS A 180 -3.89 22.95 4.79
C HIS A 180 -4.22 24.14 5.68
N GLY A 181 -3.42 25.20 5.59
CA GLY A 181 -3.63 26.44 6.36
C GLY A 181 -4.66 27.37 5.72
N SER A 182 -4.93 27.19 4.42
CA SER A 182 -5.89 28.00 3.65
C SER A 182 -6.79 27.14 2.76
N LYS A 183 -7.92 27.71 2.33
CA LYS A 183 -8.86 27.04 1.43
C LYS A 183 -8.28 26.92 0.02
N GLU A 184 -7.48 27.89 -0.40
CA GLU A 184 -6.85 27.94 -1.71
C GLU A 184 -5.82 26.82 -1.88
N GLU A 185 -5.00 26.57 -0.86
CA GLU A 185 -4.09 25.41 -0.84
C GLU A 185 -4.86 24.09 -0.94
N CYS A 186 -5.94 23.96 -0.15
CA CYS A 186 -6.76 22.76 -0.16
C CYS A 186 -7.36 22.47 -1.54
N GLN A 187 -7.82 23.50 -2.27
CA GLN A 187 -8.39 23.36 -3.61
C GLN A 187 -7.37 23.00 -4.69
N GLN A 188 -6.08 23.18 -4.42
CA GLN A 188 -5.00 22.78 -5.34
C GLN A 188 -4.55 21.33 -5.12
N ASP A 189 -4.86 20.74 -3.97
CA ASP A 189 -4.46 19.39 -3.60
C ASP A 189 -5.53 18.34 -3.97
N HIS A 190 -5.68 18.06 -5.27
CA HIS A 190 -6.66 17.08 -5.79
C HIS A 190 -6.08 16.12 -6.85
N ASN A 191 -4.76 15.98 -6.88
CA ASN A 191 -4.06 15.25 -7.95
C ASN A 191 -4.26 13.73 -7.90
N LEU A 192 -4.60 13.18 -6.72
CA LEU A 192 -4.67 11.73 -6.47
C LEU A 192 -6.08 11.24 -6.14
N ASP A 193 -7.08 12.10 -6.22
CA ASP A 193 -8.44 11.86 -5.74
C ASP A 193 -9.02 10.53 -6.22
N LYS A 194 -8.97 10.27 -7.53
CA LYS A 194 -9.53 9.04 -8.10
C LYS A 194 -8.85 7.79 -7.56
N VAL A 195 -7.52 7.82 -7.45
CA VAL A 195 -6.74 6.66 -6.99
C VAL A 195 -7.00 6.42 -5.51
N LEU A 196 -7.00 7.46 -4.69
CA LEU A 196 -7.23 7.36 -3.25
C LEU A 196 -8.67 6.91 -2.95
N ASP A 197 -9.67 7.39 -3.71
CA ASP A 197 -11.06 6.95 -3.54
C ASP A 197 -11.27 5.49 -3.98
N GLN A 198 -10.58 5.03 -5.03
CA GLN A 198 -10.59 3.61 -5.43
C GLN A 198 -9.91 2.72 -4.37
N GLU A 199 -8.77 3.15 -3.83
CA GLU A 199 -8.09 2.46 -2.74
C GLU A 199 -8.98 2.36 -1.50
N PHE A 200 -9.65 3.45 -1.13
CA PHE A 200 -10.58 3.44 -0.01
C PHE A 200 -11.75 2.48 -0.23
N GLN A 201 -12.37 2.50 -1.41
CA GLN A 201 -13.47 1.59 -1.75
C GLN A 201 -13.03 0.13 -1.63
N TYR A 202 -11.83 -0.19 -2.13
CA TYR A 202 -11.27 -1.53 -2.02
C TYR A 202 -11.03 -1.94 -0.55
N LEU A 203 -10.41 -1.08 0.26
CA LEU A 203 -10.15 -1.34 1.68
C LEU A 203 -11.44 -1.47 2.50
N LEU A 204 -12.46 -0.68 2.17
CA LEU A 204 -13.79 -0.79 2.79
C LEU A 204 -14.45 -2.14 2.47
N TYR A 205 -14.37 -2.58 1.21
CA TYR A 205 -14.86 -3.90 0.80
C TYR A 205 -14.17 -5.03 1.58
N LEU A 206 -12.84 -4.97 1.73
CA LEU A 206 -12.07 -5.94 2.52
C LEU A 206 -12.44 -5.95 4.00
N THR A 207 -12.84 -4.81 4.56
CA THR A 207 -13.14 -4.67 6.00
C THR A 207 -14.39 -5.45 6.42
N ARG A 208 -15.40 -5.49 5.55
CA ARG A 208 -16.75 -5.98 5.85
C ARG A 208 -16.82 -7.38 6.48
N PRO A 209 -16.20 -8.45 5.93
CA PRO A 209 -16.28 -9.78 6.52
C PRO A 209 -15.71 -9.83 7.94
N TYR A 210 -14.62 -9.11 8.20
CA TYR A 210 -13.96 -9.11 9.51
C TYR A 210 -14.75 -8.30 10.54
N ALA A 211 -15.27 -7.13 10.16
CA ALA A 211 -16.11 -6.33 11.03
C ALA A 211 -17.35 -7.11 11.52
N ALA A 212 -17.93 -7.96 10.67
CA ALA A 212 -19.08 -8.79 11.03
C ALA A 212 -18.76 -9.89 12.06
N LEU A 213 -17.49 -10.26 12.24
CA LEU A 213 -17.04 -11.32 13.15
C LEU A 213 -16.69 -10.79 14.56
N LEU A 214 -16.57 -9.48 14.73
CA LEU A 214 -16.21 -8.87 16.01
C LEU A 214 -17.27 -9.06 17.12
N PRO A 215 -16.88 -8.92 18.40
CA PRO A 215 -17.81 -8.73 19.51
C PRO A 215 -18.72 -7.50 19.34
N ALA A 216 -19.85 -7.45 20.06
CA ALA A 216 -20.85 -6.39 19.88
C ALA A 216 -20.32 -4.96 20.13
N GLU A 217 -19.51 -4.78 21.17
CA GLU A 217 -18.90 -3.48 21.49
C GLU A 217 -17.93 -3.02 20.39
N ASP A 218 -17.07 -3.92 19.94
CA ASP A 218 -16.09 -3.69 18.88
C ASP A 218 -16.77 -3.44 17.53
N LYS A 219 -17.88 -4.13 17.25
CA LYS A 219 -18.72 -3.85 16.08
C LYS A 219 -19.21 -2.41 16.05
N THR A 220 -19.72 -1.92 17.17
CA THR A 220 -20.22 -0.53 17.26
C THR A 220 -19.10 0.49 17.06
N ARG A 221 -17.94 0.28 17.70
CA ARG A 221 -16.76 1.15 17.49
C ARG A 221 -16.29 1.12 16.04
N THR A 222 -16.15 -0.08 15.47
CA THR A 222 -15.75 -0.24 14.06
C THR A 222 -16.73 0.48 13.14
N ALA A 223 -18.04 0.32 13.36
CA ALA A 223 -19.05 0.99 12.55
C ALA A 223 -18.93 2.52 12.64
N ALA A 224 -18.69 3.08 13.84
CA ALA A 224 -18.45 4.51 14.02
C ALA A 224 -17.21 4.98 13.24
N TRP A 225 -16.09 4.26 13.35
CA TRP A 225 -14.88 4.55 12.58
C TRP A 225 -15.10 4.49 11.07
N LEU A 226 -15.77 3.45 10.56
CA LEU A 226 -16.09 3.34 9.14
C LEU A 226 -16.98 4.50 8.66
N GLN A 227 -17.98 4.87 9.46
CA GLN A 227 -18.82 6.02 9.17
C GLN A 227 -17.99 7.31 9.09
N THR A 228 -17.14 7.59 10.09
CA THR A 228 -16.25 8.76 10.09
C THR A 228 -15.29 8.77 8.91
N LEU A 229 -14.71 7.63 8.54
CA LEU A 229 -13.79 7.57 7.40
C LEU A 229 -14.51 7.82 6.08
N CYS A 230 -15.75 7.33 5.94
CA CYS A 230 -16.58 7.58 4.77
C CYS A 230 -16.85 9.08 4.55
N THR A 231 -16.84 9.92 5.59
CA THR A 231 -17.11 11.37 5.51
C THR A 231 -16.00 12.15 4.83
N ILE A 232 -14.81 11.57 4.67
CA ILE A 232 -13.74 12.18 3.88
C ILE A 232 -13.95 11.68 2.45
N HIS A 233 -14.70 12.43 1.64
CA HIS A 233 -14.99 12.09 0.24
C HIS A 233 -15.22 13.35 -0.60
N GLY A 234 -15.45 13.18 -1.91
CA GLY A 234 -15.83 14.30 -2.78
C GLY A 234 -14.76 15.39 -2.82
N GLU A 235 -15.11 16.58 -2.33
CA GLU A 235 -14.26 17.79 -2.29
C GLU A 235 -13.16 17.75 -1.21
N ALA A 236 -13.02 16.67 -0.44
CA ALA A 236 -11.85 16.50 0.43
C ALA A 236 -10.56 16.46 -0.41
N CYS A 237 -9.51 17.15 0.04
CA CYS A 237 -8.23 17.16 -0.65
C CYS A 237 -7.53 15.78 -0.59
N SER A 238 -6.59 15.56 -1.51
CA SER A 238 -5.80 14.34 -1.62
C SER A 238 -5.06 14.02 -0.31
N ALA A 239 -4.55 15.00 0.43
CA ALA A 239 -3.91 14.78 1.72
C ALA A 239 -4.88 14.23 2.80
N MET A 240 -6.11 14.73 2.86
CA MET A 240 -7.13 14.20 3.76
C MET A 240 -7.55 12.79 3.35
N LYS A 241 -7.71 12.55 2.05
CA LYS A 241 -8.00 11.21 1.50
C LYS A 241 -6.86 10.22 1.79
N ALA A 242 -5.61 10.66 1.74
CA ALA A 242 -4.46 9.84 2.12
C ALA A 242 -4.47 9.49 3.61
N ILE A 243 -4.75 10.45 4.50
CA ILE A 243 -4.92 10.18 5.93
C ILE A 243 -6.04 9.17 6.15
N ARG A 244 -7.23 9.37 5.55
CA ARG A 244 -8.34 8.40 5.60
C ARG A 244 -7.87 6.99 5.21
N ASN A 245 -7.11 6.87 4.12
CA ASN A 245 -6.61 5.60 3.60
C ASN A 245 -5.62 4.93 4.56
N ASP A 246 -4.71 5.70 5.19
CA ASP A 246 -3.83 5.18 6.22
C ASP A 246 -4.62 4.56 7.38
N TYR A 247 -5.69 5.22 7.84
CA TYR A 247 -6.54 4.72 8.91
C TYR A 247 -7.30 3.44 8.51
N ILE A 248 -7.96 3.41 7.34
CA ILE A 248 -8.70 2.19 6.95
C ILE A 248 -7.74 1.02 6.69
N MET A 249 -6.54 1.29 6.14
CA MET A 249 -5.52 0.26 5.95
C MET A 249 -5.05 -0.32 7.29
N ALA A 250 -4.77 0.52 8.28
CA ALA A 250 -4.40 0.08 9.61
C ALA A 250 -5.54 -0.68 10.31
N LEU A 251 -6.78 -0.19 10.18
CA LEU A 251 -7.96 -0.85 10.73
C LEU A 251 -8.16 -2.24 10.13
N VAL A 252 -8.09 -2.40 8.80
CA VAL A 252 -8.13 -3.71 8.13
C VAL A 252 -7.06 -4.65 8.70
N GLY A 253 -5.85 -4.15 8.89
CA GLY A 253 -4.76 -4.92 9.48
C GLY A 253 -5.08 -5.47 10.88
N TYR A 254 -5.71 -4.69 11.74
CA TYR A 254 -6.14 -5.15 13.08
C TYR A 254 -7.36 -6.07 13.02
N LEU A 255 -8.29 -5.79 12.11
CA LEU A 255 -9.49 -6.61 11.93
C LEU A 255 -9.19 -8.00 11.38
N HIS A 256 -8.09 -8.19 10.64
CA HIS A 256 -7.61 -9.53 10.27
C HIS A 256 -7.32 -10.42 11.49
N ASP A 257 -6.87 -9.81 12.60
CA ASP A 257 -6.68 -10.50 13.88
C ASP A 257 -7.96 -10.52 14.74
N LEU A 258 -9.09 -10.03 14.23
CA LEU A 258 -10.36 -9.85 14.95
C LEU A 258 -10.22 -9.01 16.23
N ARG A 259 -9.37 -7.98 16.18
CA ARG A 259 -9.14 -7.07 17.32
C ARG A 259 -9.24 -5.62 16.88
N ILE A 260 -9.55 -4.76 17.84
CA ILE A 260 -9.47 -3.32 17.69
C ILE A 260 -8.45 -2.81 18.70
N VAL A 261 -7.39 -2.18 18.19
CA VAL A 261 -6.26 -1.71 19.03
C VAL A 261 -5.81 -0.33 18.60
N GLY A 262 -4.91 0.27 19.37
CA GLY A 262 -4.33 1.57 19.04
C GLY A 262 -5.42 2.66 19.01
N PRO A 263 -5.42 3.58 18.02
CA PRO A 263 -6.35 4.70 18.02
C PRO A 263 -7.82 4.26 17.90
N PHE A 264 -8.08 3.03 17.45
CA PHE A 264 -9.42 2.51 17.23
C PHE A 264 -10.11 2.02 18.51
N THR A 265 -9.37 1.89 19.61
CA THR A 265 -9.90 1.48 20.92
C THR A 265 -10.94 2.48 21.44
N ASP A 266 -10.76 3.76 21.10
CA ASP A 266 -11.68 4.84 21.41
C ASP A 266 -12.59 5.13 20.21
N TYR A 267 -13.66 5.88 20.43
CA TYR A 267 -14.50 6.40 19.33
C TYR A 267 -13.71 7.41 18.48
N PRO A 268 -14.03 7.53 17.18
CA PRO A 268 -13.32 8.44 16.28
C PRO A 268 -13.43 9.90 16.76
N PRO A 269 -12.35 10.69 16.61
CA PRO A 269 -12.36 12.11 16.92
C PRO A 269 -13.09 12.93 15.85
N ASP A 270 -13.42 14.18 16.17
CA ASP A 270 -14.02 15.13 15.22
C ASP A 270 -13.07 15.50 14.07
N PHE A 271 -11.75 15.35 14.26
CA PHE A 271 -10.73 15.63 13.25
C PHE A 271 -9.69 14.51 13.20
N LEU A 272 -9.34 14.07 12.00
CA LEU A 272 -8.36 13.01 11.77
C LEU A 272 -6.94 13.56 11.62
N GLU A 273 -6.19 13.58 12.72
CA GLU A 273 -4.75 13.81 12.66
C GLU A 273 -4.02 12.65 11.95
N PRO A 274 -2.83 12.87 11.37
CA PRO A 274 -2.05 11.79 10.75
C PRO A 274 -1.89 10.57 11.65
N LEU A 275 -2.10 9.36 11.11
CA LEU A 275 -2.19 8.12 11.87
C LEU A 275 -0.98 7.89 12.79
N ASN A 276 0.22 8.24 12.34
CA ASN A 276 1.43 8.10 13.13
C ASN A 276 1.41 8.92 14.44
N LYS A 277 0.73 10.07 14.47
CA LYS A 277 0.56 10.89 15.67
C LYS A 277 -0.53 10.30 16.56
N ALA A 278 -1.67 9.93 15.99
CA ALA A 278 -2.76 9.28 16.71
C ALA A 278 -2.33 7.95 17.36
N ALA A 279 -1.55 7.12 16.64
CA ALA A 279 -1.01 5.87 17.16
C ALA A 279 -0.06 6.10 18.35
N LYS A 280 0.83 7.11 18.26
CA LYS A 280 1.71 7.50 19.38
C LYS A 280 0.92 8.00 20.58
N LYS A 281 -0.16 8.76 20.35
CA LYS A 281 -1.03 9.27 21.41
C LYS A 281 -1.79 8.13 22.07
N SER A 282 -2.38 7.23 21.29
CA SER A 282 -3.07 6.05 21.79
C SER A 282 -2.13 5.15 22.59
N ALA A 283 -0.92 4.87 22.10
CA ALA A 283 0.06 4.06 22.84
C ALA A 283 0.45 4.65 24.21
N ARG A 284 0.31 5.98 24.40
CA ARG A 284 0.53 6.64 25.70
C ARG A 284 -0.69 6.58 26.61
N ILE A 285 -1.90 6.60 26.05
CA ILE A 285 -3.16 6.59 26.81
C ILE A 285 -3.54 5.16 27.20
N ASN A 286 -3.41 4.23 26.25
CA ASN A 286 -3.73 2.81 26.36
C ASN A 286 -2.45 1.99 26.12
N PRO A 287 -1.48 1.99 27.06
CA PRO A 287 -0.27 1.21 26.87
C PRO A 287 -0.61 -0.29 26.92
N VAL A 288 -0.06 -1.05 25.97
CA VAL A 288 -0.25 -2.53 25.89
C VAL A 288 0.17 -3.24 27.18
N ILE A 289 1.04 -2.61 27.97
CA ILE A 289 1.51 -3.12 29.27
C ILE A 289 0.63 -2.72 30.45
N ASP A 290 -0.51 -2.05 30.23
CA ASP A 290 -1.43 -1.73 31.32
C ASP A 290 -2.01 -3.03 31.89
N PRO A 291 -1.65 -3.44 33.12
CA PRO A 291 -2.18 -4.66 33.73
C PRO A 291 -3.67 -4.55 34.07
N THR A 292 -4.24 -3.33 34.02
CA THR A 292 -5.66 -3.07 34.26
C THR A 292 -6.46 -2.92 32.96
N GLY A 293 -5.78 -2.95 31.81
CA GLY A 293 -6.40 -2.79 30.51
C GLY A 293 -7.34 -3.95 30.13
N PRO A 294 -8.28 -3.73 29.21
CA PRO A 294 -9.22 -4.76 28.76
C PRO A 294 -8.50 -5.98 28.15
N GLU A 295 -7.39 -5.77 27.45
CA GLU A 295 -6.56 -6.82 26.86
C GLU A 295 -5.90 -7.70 27.94
N ALA A 296 -5.34 -7.07 28.98
CA ALA A 296 -4.76 -7.78 30.12
C ALA A 296 -5.83 -8.57 30.88
N ASN A 297 -7.01 -7.97 31.11
CA ASN A 297 -8.13 -8.65 31.76
C ASN A 297 -8.62 -9.85 30.93
N GLN A 298 -8.78 -9.69 29.61
CA GLN A 298 -9.20 -10.78 28.73
C GLN A 298 -8.16 -11.91 28.74
N PHE A 299 -6.88 -11.58 28.60
CA PHE A 299 -5.81 -12.56 28.70
C PHE A 299 -5.87 -13.35 30.02
N LEU A 300 -6.04 -12.65 31.14
CA LEU A 300 -6.14 -13.26 32.48
C LEU A 300 -7.39 -14.16 32.63
N LEU A 301 -8.53 -13.77 32.05
CA LEU A 301 -9.74 -14.58 32.03
C LEU A 301 -9.58 -15.88 31.22
N ASP A 302 -8.77 -15.84 30.17
CA ASP A 302 -8.47 -17.00 29.34
C ASP A 302 -7.43 -17.94 29.98
N GLN A 303 -6.80 -17.53 31.09
CA GLN A 303 -5.85 -18.37 31.80
C GLN A 303 -6.54 -19.36 32.76
N PRO A 304 -5.99 -20.58 32.92
CA PRO A 304 -6.50 -21.52 33.90
C PRO A 304 -6.34 -20.97 35.33
N VAL A 305 -7.37 -21.16 36.16
CA VAL A 305 -7.30 -20.84 37.60
C VAL A 305 -6.49 -21.94 38.29
N PRO A 306 -5.37 -21.63 38.97
CA PRO A 306 -4.57 -22.64 39.66
C PRO A 306 -5.33 -23.22 40.86
N ASP A 307 -5.31 -24.55 41.01
CA ASP A 307 -5.91 -25.24 42.17
C ASP A 307 -5.16 -24.95 43.49
N ASP A 308 -3.84 -24.67 43.40
CA ASP A 308 -2.98 -24.21 44.50
C ASP A 308 -1.82 -23.37 43.93
N GLY A 309 -1.37 -22.34 44.68
CA GLY A 309 -0.31 -21.41 44.27
C GLY A 309 -0.79 -20.15 43.51
N ALA A 310 0.15 -19.50 42.80
CA ALA A 310 -0.12 -18.29 42.01
C ALA A 310 0.62 -18.33 40.67
N PHE A 311 -0.07 -17.96 39.58
CA PHE A 311 0.58 -17.67 38.30
C PHE A 311 0.99 -16.21 38.24
N CYS A 312 2.20 -15.97 37.71
CA CYS A 312 2.70 -14.64 37.42
C CYS A 312 2.97 -14.55 35.92
N TYR A 313 2.41 -13.54 35.28
CA TYR A 313 2.59 -13.27 33.86
C TYR A 313 3.42 -12.02 33.69
N VAL A 314 4.40 -12.08 32.80
CA VAL A 314 5.30 -10.95 32.50
C VAL A 314 5.08 -10.57 31.04
N ALA A 315 4.56 -9.35 30.82
CA ALA A 315 4.48 -8.76 29.50
C ALA A 315 5.86 -8.22 29.10
N LEU A 316 6.33 -8.57 27.91
CA LEU A 316 7.57 -8.08 27.33
C LEU A 316 7.23 -7.24 26.09
N THR A 317 7.65 -5.98 26.07
CA THR A 317 7.53 -5.11 24.90
C THR A 317 8.89 -4.87 24.24
N GLY A 318 8.86 -4.68 22.91
CA GLY A 318 10.06 -4.61 22.06
C GLY A 318 10.83 -3.29 22.06
N ASP A 319 10.63 -2.39 23.02
CA ASP A 319 11.27 -1.06 23.03
C ASP A 319 12.80 -1.09 23.30
N LEU A 320 13.39 -2.27 23.50
CA LEU A 320 14.81 -2.47 23.81
C LEU A 320 15.79 -2.11 22.66
N VAL A 321 15.34 -1.65 21.50
CA VAL A 321 16.22 -1.32 20.36
C VAL A 321 16.70 0.15 20.36
N ALA A 322 16.14 1.04 21.18
CA ALA A 322 16.49 2.46 21.16
C ALA A 322 17.66 2.87 22.09
N SER A 323 18.26 1.95 22.85
CA SER A 323 19.21 2.32 23.92
C SER A 323 20.69 2.03 23.62
N ASN A 324 21.08 1.73 22.37
CA ASN A 324 22.49 1.63 21.98
C ASN A 324 22.70 1.94 20.49
N LEU A 325 22.63 3.23 20.12
CA LEU A 325 23.32 3.81 18.96
C LEU A 325 23.76 5.23 19.35
#